data_AF-A0A8D9B175-F1
#
_entry.id   AF-A0A8D9B175-F1
#
_cell.length_a   1.000
_cell.length_b   1.000
_cell.length_c   1.000
_cell.angle_alpha   90.00
_cell.angle_beta   90.00
_cell.angle_gamma   90.00
#
_symmetry.space_group_name_H-M   'P 1'
#
loop_
_entity.id
_entity.type
_entity.pdbx_description
1 polymer ?
#
loop_
_entity_poly.entity_id
_entity_poly.type
_entity_poly.pdbx_seq_one_letter_code
_entity_poly.pdbx_strand_id
1 'polypeptide(L)'
;PVLKNASDERKTKLQLFLLKLLDQCDEATVHSLYKHKEGSTLIKKKEVTDILEKKNKDEDSAVQTGTLLDALWNSDRGQGTTGRSNDLLGVERKLISTYDVDEIRQNIYTLCANSNKTMWNLGQKRWQLPIPLQSVIMNFPAGFIKQYSFVILAKAKELNDIQEYSGAQNLLQSLEQELKKQAQNSVLELKLQQLISWESLHFSINQLFDQWPGHSLDTKSIISRSKECLESLQSNDSHVIPRLEIIEACSLALLNLTEWSYLSSCPVVQRCTTTQLCSCLAISCIELDKFKGNKKFSRDLWDLVVFRHIRHEAFAMKRKHNNYGGPPPSERDAPISLLQLSQFLSQLREPMTVTVMVTLFARLYNILRDEQSMEVNIEWMNLWPGQLPGAPGLQYANARTVTSILEILSSMLTNALKYEPNNVNFLKLLADILFANKHFSSAMKYYILSIISITDYFSRPINRLVDNHVYRRMIKCCIHLQCYTQAAVLCQFLDEVDYATAFKSLVEDNFCADAMDSYYDCIWDMNILEYLVCLHHKRNEYVRKQQAINIIGLLELNANNNEEIKREAANKRKTKFLQALASQYVA
;
A
#
# COMPACT_ATOMS: atom_id res chain seq x y z
N PRO A 1 16.25 -5.12 53.22
CA PRO A 1 16.64 -6.10 54.28
C PRO A 1 17.36 -7.36 53.74
N VAL A 2 16.91 -7.90 52.60
CA VAL A 2 17.46 -9.14 52.01
C VAL A 2 18.87 -8.95 51.44
N LEU A 3 19.16 -7.79 50.82
CA LEU A 3 20.47 -7.46 50.24
C LEU A 3 21.59 -7.26 51.27
N LYS A 4 21.27 -6.78 52.47
CA LYS A 4 22.25 -6.55 53.55
C LYS A 4 22.80 -7.87 54.14
N ASN A 5 22.02 -8.95 54.07
CA ASN A 5 22.36 -10.26 54.64
C ASN A 5 22.71 -11.31 53.55
N ALA A 6 22.81 -10.90 52.28
CA ALA A 6 23.12 -11.78 51.18
C ALA A 6 24.63 -12.07 51.10
N SER A 7 25.01 -13.32 50.81
CA SER A 7 26.40 -13.68 50.52
C SER A 7 26.91 -12.94 49.27
N ASP A 8 28.22 -12.69 49.21
CA ASP A 8 28.82 -11.93 48.12
C ASP A 8 28.66 -12.62 46.75
N GLU A 9 28.58 -13.95 46.74
CA GLU A 9 28.24 -14.73 45.55
C GLU A 9 26.82 -14.42 45.04
N ARG A 10 25.86 -14.25 45.95
CA ARG A 10 24.47 -13.95 45.62
C ARG A 10 24.30 -12.50 45.14
N LYS A 11 25.08 -11.57 45.69
CA LYS A 11 25.15 -10.18 45.20
C LYS A 11 25.72 -10.11 43.78
N THR A 12 26.76 -10.90 43.50
CA THR A 12 27.38 -10.97 42.16
C THR A 12 26.41 -11.53 41.12
N LYS A 13 25.67 -12.60 41.45
CA LYS A 13 24.61 -13.14 40.57
C LYS A 13 23.48 -12.14 40.33
N LEU A 14 23.08 -11.40 41.35
CA LEU A 14 22.06 -10.35 41.21
C LEU A 14 22.54 -9.20 40.32
N GLN A 15 23.80 -8.78 40.46
CA GLN A 15 24.41 -7.74 39.62
C GLN A 15 24.43 -8.17 38.15
N LEU A 16 24.86 -9.40 37.83
CA LEU A 16 24.89 -9.90 36.46
C LEU A 16 23.48 -10.01 35.85
N PHE A 17 22.49 -10.42 36.64
CA PHE A 17 21.10 -10.45 36.21
C PHE A 17 20.57 -9.04 35.91
N LEU A 18 20.82 -8.08 36.79
CA LEU A 18 20.39 -6.69 36.61
C LEU A 18 21.06 -6.04 35.40
N LEU A 19 22.35 -6.29 35.16
CA LEU A 19 23.06 -5.77 33.98
C LEU A 19 22.47 -6.31 32.68
N LYS A 20 22.15 -7.61 32.62
CA LYS A 20 21.46 -8.20 31.45
C LYS A 20 20.05 -7.67 31.25
N LEU A 21 19.33 -7.43 32.34
CA LEU A 21 17.98 -6.85 32.30
C LEU A 21 18.03 -5.41 31.77
N LEU A 22 18.97 -4.60 32.26
CA LEU A 22 19.15 -3.20 31.87
C LEU A 22 19.58 -3.02 30.41
N ASP A 23 20.29 -3.99 29.85
CA ASP A 23 20.60 -4.03 28.42
C ASP A 23 19.30 -4.07 27.58
N GLN A 24 18.26 -4.75 28.07
CA GLN A 24 16.97 -4.93 27.40
C GLN A 24 15.91 -3.86 27.71
N CYS A 25 16.15 -2.94 28.66
CA CYS A 25 15.19 -1.89 29.06
C CYS A 25 15.42 -0.55 28.34
N ASP A 26 14.42 0.31 28.31
CA ASP A 26 14.51 1.69 27.81
C ASP A 26 15.40 2.59 28.70
N GLU A 27 15.95 3.66 28.12
CA GLU A 27 16.90 4.54 28.81
C GLU A 27 16.35 5.18 30.09
N ALA A 28 15.04 5.50 30.09
CA ALA A 28 14.36 6.08 31.24
C ALA A 28 14.28 5.08 32.40
N THR A 29 14.01 3.80 32.11
CA THR A 29 14.05 2.72 33.09
C THR A 29 15.46 2.49 33.63
N VAL A 30 16.49 2.56 32.78
CA VAL A 30 17.91 2.46 33.21
C VAL A 30 18.27 3.57 34.21
N HIS A 31 17.87 4.81 33.93
CA HIS A 31 18.09 5.94 34.83
C HIS A 31 17.30 5.84 36.14
N SER A 32 16.06 5.35 36.08
CA SER A 32 15.19 5.17 37.24
C SER A 32 15.75 4.11 38.20
N LEU A 33 16.23 2.98 37.66
CA LEU A 33 16.78 1.88 38.46
C LEU A 33 18.11 2.26 39.13
N TYR A 34 18.97 3.01 38.44
CA TYR A 34 20.23 3.52 39.01
C TYR A 34 19.99 4.53 40.13
N LYS A 35 18.96 5.38 40.01
CA LYS A 35 18.58 6.34 41.07
C LYS A 35 18.04 5.65 42.33
N HIS A 36 17.63 4.39 42.25
CA HIS A 36 17.16 3.64 43.42
C HIS A 36 18.34 3.27 44.36
N LYS A 37 18.14 3.45 45.68
CA LYS A 37 19.18 3.25 46.71
C LYS A 37 19.77 1.83 46.72
N GLU A 38 19.00 0.82 46.32
CA GLU A 38 19.47 -0.56 46.28
C GLU A 38 20.13 -0.92 44.93
N GLY A 39 19.72 -0.29 43.83
CA GLY A 39 20.33 -0.47 42.50
C GLY A 39 21.72 0.14 42.39
N SER A 40 21.90 1.35 42.95
CA SER A 40 23.21 2.02 43.03
C SER A 40 24.26 1.29 43.88
N THR A 41 23.84 0.38 44.77
CA THR A 41 24.77 -0.45 45.55
C THR A 41 25.30 -1.66 44.80
N LEU A 42 24.59 -2.11 43.76
CA LEU A 42 24.93 -3.30 42.97
C LEU A 42 25.57 -2.96 41.62
N ILE A 43 25.22 -1.82 41.03
CA ILE A 43 25.65 -1.42 39.69
C ILE A 43 26.60 -0.23 39.78
N LYS A 44 27.77 -0.32 39.15
CA LYS A 44 28.74 0.77 39.13
C LYS A 44 28.34 1.82 38.10
N LYS A 45 28.61 3.10 38.39
CA LYS A 45 28.33 4.23 37.47
C LYS A 45 28.93 4.04 36.07
N LYS A 46 30.11 3.40 35.96
CA LYS A 46 30.76 3.07 34.69
C LYS A 46 29.97 2.04 33.84
N GLU A 47 29.33 1.07 34.48
CA GLU A 47 28.57 0.03 33.77
C GLU A 47 27.27 0.59 33.18
N VAL A 48 26.67 1.60 33.82
CA VAL A 48 25.49 2.30 33.31
C VAL A 48 25.85 3.22 32.13
N THR A 49 26.98 3.92 32.22
CA THR A 49 27.45 4.77 31.11
C THR A 49 27.79 3.93 29.88
N ASP A 50 28.39 2.76 30.04
CA ASP A 50 28.71 1.86 28.93
C ASP A 50 27.44 1.32 28.22
N ILE A 51 26.35 1.07 28.95
CA ILE A 51 25.06 0.63 28.38
C ILE A 51 24.40 1.77 27.59
N LEU A 52 24.44 3.00 28.12
CA LEU A 52 23.86 4.18 27.45
C LEU A 52 24.69 4.60 26.23
N GLU A 53 26.01 4.54 26.30
CA GLU A 53 26.88 4.80 25.14
C GLU A 53 26.71 3.77 24.02
N LYS A 54 26.44 2.50 24.37
CA LYS A 54 26.09 1.49 23.36
C LYS A 54 24.77 1.81 22.66
N LYS A 55 23.77 2.33 23.38
CA LYS A 55 22.46 2.70 22.81
C LYS A 55 22.54 3.96 21.95
N ASN A 56 23.30 4.98 22.36
CA ASN A 56 23.47 6.21 21.58
C ASN A 56 24.24 6.02 20.27
N LYS A 57 25.14 5.02 20.19
CA LYS A 57 25.86 4.73 18.94
C LYS A 57 24.96 4.25 17.80
N ASP A 58 23.76 3.76 18.10
CA ASP A 58 22.80 3.34 17.08
C ASP A 58 21.96 4.52 16.54
N GLU A 59 21.96 5.69 17.19
CA GLU A 59 21.18 6.88 16.77
C GLU A 59 22.01 7.98 16.09
N ASP A 60 23.30 8.09 16.36
CA ASP A 60 24.12 9.25 15.95
C ASP A 60 24.55 9.29 14.45
N SER A 61 24.13 8.34 13.60
CA SER A 61 24.53 8.33 12.18
C SER A 61 23.78 9.32 11.27
N ALA A 62 22.84 10.12 11.79
CA ALA A 62 21.91 10.90 10.97
C ALA A 62 22.20 12.42 10.81
N VAL A 63 23.17 13.02 11.52
CA VAL A 63 23.20 14.49 11.68
C VAL A 63 24.30 15.25 10.90
N GLN A 64 25.16 14.59 10.12
CA GLN A 64 26.34 15.26 9.51
C GLN A 64 26.29 15.49 7.99
N THR A 65 25.18 15.98 7.43
CA THR A 65 25.12 16.35 5.99
C THR A 65 24.90 17.83 5.69
N GLY A 66 24.44 18.64 6.67
CA GLY A 66 24.16 20.06 6.45
C GLY A 66 25.39 20.96 6.28
N THR A 67 26.50 20.66 6.94
CA THR A 67 27.66 21.56 7.04
C THR A 67 28.64 21.50 5.87
N LEU A 68 28.63 20.42 5.07
CA LEU A 68 29.59 20.22 3.98
C LEU A 68 29.26 21.03 2.73
N LEU A 69 27.97 21.26 2.50
CA LEU A 69 27.45 22.05 1.37
C LEU A 69 27.77 23.53 1.54
N ASP A 70 27.59 24.08 2.74
CA ASP A 70 27.96 25.47 3.07
C ASP A 70 29.47 25.74 2.95
N ALA A 71 30.31 24.72 3.19
CA ALA A 71 31.76 24.83 3.06
C ALA A 71 32.24 24.83 1.60
N LEU A 72 31.58 24.06 0.72
CA LEU A 72 31.96 23.94 -0.70
C LEU A 72 31.57 25.18 -1.54
N TRP A 73 30.56 25.95 -1.11
CA TRP A 73 30.11 27.13 -1.86
C TRP A 73 30.78 28.46 -1.46
N ASN A 74 31.40 28.51 -0.28
CA ASN A 74 32.14 29.70 0.15
C ASN A 74 33.55 29.80 -0.49
N SER A 75 34.01 28.78 -1.22
CA SER A 75 35.33 28.74 -1.87
C SER A 75 35.40 29.45 -3.23
N ASP A 76 34.28 29.87 -3.82
CA ASP A 76 34.28 30.48 -5.17
C ASP A 76 34.23 32.02 -5.09
N ARG A 77 35.24 32.62 -4.44
CA ARG A 77 35.48 34.08 -4.46
C ARG A 77 36.69 34.39 -5.35
N GLY A 78 36.48 34.24 -6.67
CA GLY A 78 37.33 34.83 -7.70
C GLY A 78 37.01 36.31 -7.90
N GLN A 79 38.06 37.13 -7.92
CA GLN A 79 38.05 38.59 -7.96
C GLN A 79 37.31 39.20 -9.17
N GLY A 80 36.66 40.34 -8.91
CA GLY A 80 36.47 41.39 -9.91
C GLY A 80 35.15 41.40 -10.65
N THR A 81 34.15 42.11 -10.09
CA THR A 81 33.30 43.11 -10.79
C THR A 81 32.19 43.61 -9.85
N THR A 82 32.06 44.94 -9.75
CA THR A 82 30.94 45.73 -9.18
C THR A 82 30.27 45.20 -7.89
N GLY A 83 30.78 45.65 -6.73
CA GLY A 83 30.37 45.22 -5.38
C GLY A 83 28.87 45.36 -5.00
N ARG A 84 28.03 46.02 -5.80
CA ARG A 84 26.58 46.07 -5.57
C ARG A 84 25.80 44.94 -6.26
N SER A 85 26.34 44.40 -7.35
CA SER A 85 25.69 43.33 -8.14
C SER A 85 25.95 41.94 -7.55
N ASN A 86 27.13 41.73 -6.94
CA ASN A 86 27.49 40.45 -6.33
C ASN A 86 26.77 40.19 -5.01
N ASP A 87 26.50 41.24 -4.22
CA ASP A 87 25.70 41.11 -2.99
C ASP A 87 24.26 40.72 -3.29
N LEU A 88 23.64 41.35 -4.30
CA LEU A 88 22.28 41.02 -4.75
C LEU A 88 22.18 39.57 -5.27
N LEU A 89 23.17 39.10 -6.04
CA LEU A 89 23.25 37.70 -6.47
C LEU A 89 23.43 36.73 -5.28
N GLY A 90 24.14 37.14 -4.23
CA GLY A 90 24.25 36.39 -2.98
C GLY A 90 22.92 36.26 -2.25
N VAL A 91 22.14 37.34 -2.16
CA VAL A 91 20.78 37.32 -1.58
C VAL A 91 19.82 36.47 -2.42
N GLU A 92 19.90 36.55 -3.75
CA GLU A 92 19.11 35.70 -4.66
C GLU A 92 19.42 34.20 -4.45
N ARG A 93 20.70 33.84 -4.28
CA ARG A 93 21.11 32.46 -3.99
C ARG A 93 20.64 32.00 -2.61
N LYS A 94 20.79 32.85 -1.59
CA LYS A 94 20.30 32.55 -0.24
C LYS A 94 18.78 32.36 -0.22
N LEU A 95 18.04 33.17 -0.98
CA LEU A 95 16.59 33.01 -1.12
C LEU A 95 16.22 31.67 -1.75
N ILE A 96 17.01 31.14 -2.68
CA ILE A 96 16.75 29.83 -3.27
C ILE A 96 16.97 28.72 -2.23
N SER A 97 18.06 28.76 -1.46
CA SER A 97 18.42 27.69 -0.50
C SER A 97 17.63 27.70 0.81
N THR A 98 17.16 28.86 1.27
CA THR A 98 16.49 29.00 2.58
C THR A 98 15.02 28.56 2.52
N TYR A 99 14.54 27.88 3.58
CA TYR A 99 13.12 27.57 3.80
C TYR A 99 12.55 28.23 5.07
N ASP A 100 13.36 28.98 5.81
CA ASP A 100 12.91 29.75 6.98
C ASP A 100 12.10 31.00 6.56
N VAL A 101 10.96 31.18 7.21
CA VAL A 101 9.97 32.24 6.92
C VAL A 101 10.60 33.63 7.10
N ASP A 102 11.32 33.84 8.21
CA ASP A 102 11.85 35.15 8.56
C ASP A 102 13.02 35.55 7.66
N GLU A 103 13.89 34.61 7.34
CA GLU A 103 14.96 34.83 6.36
C GLU A 103 14.41 35.08 4.95
N ILE A 104 13.40 34.31 4.49
CA ILE A 104 12.74 34.54 3.19
C ILE A 104 12.17 35.96 3.14
N ARG A 105 11.47 36.37 4.20
CA ARG A 105 10.89 37.70 4.34
C ARG A 105 11.97 38.79 4.25
N GLN A 106 13.06 38.68 5.01
CA GLN A 106 14.17 39.65 5.00
C GLN A 106 14.86 39.74 3.62
N ASN A 107 15.10 38.60 2.98
CA ASN A 107 15.69 38.53 1.64
C ASN A 107 14.78 39.19 0.58
N ILE A 108 13.46 39.02 0.70
CA ILE A 108 12.51 39.68 -0.22
C ILE A 108 12.43 41.18 0.04
N TYR A 109 12.44 41.62 1.30
CA TYR A 109 12.48 43.06 1.62
C TYR A 109 13.73 43.74 1.05
N THR A 110 14.90 43.13 1.21
CA THR A 110 16.18 43.66 0.69
C THR A 110 16.21 43.69 -0.84
N LEU A 111 15.60 42.71 -1.51
CA LEU A 111 15.53 42.67 -2.98
C LEU A 111 14.48 43.62 -3.55
N CYS A 112 13.32 43.78 -2.90
CA CYS A 112 12.30 44.79 -3.24
C CYS A 112 12.83 46.23 -3.08
N ALA A 113 13.62 46.50 -2.04
CA ALA A 113 14.15 47.84 -1.77
C ALA A 113 15.26 48.25 -2.75
N ASN A 114 16.02 47.28 -3.26
CA ASN A 114 17.22 47.53 -4.06
C ASN A 114 17.05 47.22 -5.56
N SER A 115 15.96 46.56 -5.97
CA SER A 115 15.70 46.23 -7.38
C SER A 115 14.19 46.20 -7.72
N ASN A 116 13.83 46.69 -8.91
CA ASN A 116 12.50 46.46 -9.50
C ASN A 116 12.41 45.09 -10.21
N LYS A 117 13.38 44.19 -9.99
CA LYS A 117 13.39 42.89 -10.64
C LYS A 117 12.28 42.02 -10.08
N THR A 118 11.69 41.25 -10.97
CA THR A 118 10.57 40.40 -10.66
C THR A 118 11.06 39.01 -10.28
N MET A 119 10.80 38.64 -9.02
CA MET A 119 11.38 37.45 -8.36
C MET A 119 10.96 36.11 -8.99
N TRP A 120 9.92 36.10 -9.81
CA TRP A 120 9.44 34.92 -10.53
C TRP A 120 10.41 34.39 -11.59
N ASN A 121 11.42 35.17 -12.01
CA ASN A 121 12.44 34.74 -12.96
C ASN A 121 13.69 34.11 -12.31
N LEU A 122 13.81 34.17 -10.98
CA LEU A 122 15.00 33.70 -10.25
C LEU A 122 15.05 32.17 -10.14
N GLY A 123 13.90 31.54 -9.85
CA GLY A 123 13.75 30.09 -9.80
C GLY A 123 13.51 29.50 -11.18
N GLN A 124 14.51 29.52 -12.07
CA GLN A 124 14.37 28.97 -13.43
C GLN A 124 13.82 27.54 -13.40
N LYS A 125 12.69 27.33 -14.12
CA LYS A 125 11.93 26.08 -14.32
C LYS A 125 11.31 25.39 -13.10
N ARG A 126 11.81 25.55 -11.87
CA ARG A 126 11.31 24.84 -10.67
C ARG A 126 10.11 25.50 -10.00
N TRP A 127 10.05 26.83 -9.98
CA TRP A 127 8.96 27.57 -9.32
C TRP A 127 7.79 27.81 -10.27
N GLN A 128 6.96 26.77 -10.46
CA GLN A 128 5.76 26.83 -11.28
C GLN A 128 4.49 26.75 -10.42
N LEU A 129 3.76 27.86 -10.38
CA LEU A 129 2.47 27.96 -9.72
C LEU A 129 1.33 27.57 -10.68
N PRO A 130 0.25 26.96 -10.17
CA PRO A 130 -0.98 26.78 -10.93
C PRO A 130 -1.55 28.10 -11.46
N ILE A 131 -2.15 28.06 -12.66
CA ILE A 131 -2.70 29.22 -13.37
C ILE A 131 -3.65 30.07 -12.49
N PRO A 132 -4.58 29.50 -11.68
CA PRO A 132 -5.48 30.31 -10.85
C PRO A 132 -4.74 31.14 -9.79
N LEU A 133 -3.73 30.55 -9.13
CA LEU A 133 -2.90 31.25 -8.15
C LEU A 133 -2.06 32.33 -8.82
N GLN A 134 -1.41 31.99 -9.94
CA GLN A 134 -0.58 32.93 -10.68
C GLN A 134 -1.40 34.13 -11.18
N SER A 135 -2.60 33.90 -11.72
CA SER A 135 -3.49 34.96 -12.21
C SER A 135 -3.86 35.96 -11.11
N VAL A 136 -4.25 35.48 -9.93
CA VAL A 136 -4.60 36.34 -8.79
C VAL A 136 -3.38 37.14 -8.33
N ILE A 137 -2.22 36.51 -8.17
CA ILE A 137 -0.97 37.17 -7.74
C ILE A 137 -0.52 38.22 -8.75
N MET A 138 -0.64 37.95 -10.05
CA MET A 138 -0.23 38.89 -11.09
C MET A 138 -1.07 40.17 -11.10
N ASN A 139 -2.32 40.11 -10.63
CA ASN A 139 -3.23 41.24 -10.53
C ASN A 139 -3.01 42.11 -9.27
N PHE A 140 -2.18 41.68 -8.32
CA PHE A 140 -1.79 42.54 -7.19
C PHE A 140 -0.94 43.73 -7.67
N PRO A 141 -1.04 44.90 -7.01
CA PRO A 141 -0.16 46.02 -7.26
C PRO A 141 1.31 45.60 -7.05
N ALA A 142 2.22 46.21 -7.81
CA ALA A 142 3.65 45.95 -7.66
C ALA A 142 4.08 46.33 -6.24
N GLY A 143 4.69 45.37 -5.53
CA GLY A 143 5.09 45.55 -4.14
C GLY A 143 5.46 44.24 -3.47
N PHE A 144 5.77 44.34 -2.18
CA PHE A 144 6.24 43.24 -1.35
C PHE A 144 5.28 42.03 -1.39
N ILE A 145 3.97 42.22 -1.20
CA ILE A 145 2.99 41.13 -1.15
C ILE A 145 2.93 40.30 -2.43
N LYS A 146 3.06 40.93 -3.60
CA LYS A 146 3.07 40.22 -4.88
C LYS A 146 4.25 39.25 -4.96
N GLN A 147 5.44 39.73 -4.57
CA GLN A 147 6.67 38.93 -4.61
C GLN A 147 6.69 37.88 -3.50
N TYR A 148 6.29 38.26 -2.29
CA TYR A 148 6.20 37.39 -1.11
C TYR A 148 5.23 36.23 -1.35
N SER A 149 4.01 36.52 -1.81
CA SER A 149 3.01 35.48 -2.16
C SER A 149 3.54 34.49 -3.18
N PHE A 150 4.21 34.96 -4.24
CA PHE A 150 4.75 34.07 -5.29
C PHE A 150 5.82 33.12 -4.74
N VAL A 151 6.81 33.65 -4.01
CA VAL A 151 7.94 32.87 -3.50
C VAL A 151 7.49 31.87 -2.44
N ILE A 152 6.63 32.30 -1.50
CA ILE A 152 6.13 31.43 -0.43
C ILE A 152 5.31 30.27 -1.01
N LEU A 153 4.39 30.54 -1.95
CA LEU A 153 3.60 29.47 -2.57
C LEU A 153 4.48 28.50 -3.38
N ALA A 154 5.50 29.01 -4.07
CA ALA A 154 6.41 28.16 -4.83
C ALA A 154 7.24 27.24 -3.91
N LYS A 155 7.78 27.79 -2.81
CA LYS A 155 8.54 27.04 -1.82
C LYS A 155 7.68 26.07 -1.01
N ALA A 156 6.45 26.46 -0.66
CA ALA A 156 5.53 25.57 0.05
C ALA A 156 5.15 24.36 -0.81
N LYS A 157 4.94 24.57 -2.12
CA LYS A 157 4.75 23.47 -3.08
C LYS A 157 5.99 22.58 -3.19
N GLU A 158 7.18 23.17 -3.27
CA GLU A 158 8.45 22.44 -3.31
C GLU A 158 8.62 21.54 -2.07
N LEU A 159 8.34 22.07 -0.87
CA LEU A 159 8.37 21.28 0.37
C LEU A 159 7.31 20.17 0.40
N ASN A 160 6.10 20.43 -0.10
CA ASN A 160 5.07 19.40 -0.22
C ASN A 160 5.50 18.27 -1.17
N ASP A 161 6.16 18.60 -2.28
CA ASP A 161 6.67 17.60 -3.24
C ASP A 161 7.81 16.75 -2.64
N ILE A 162 8.55 17.28 -1.66
CA ILE A 162 9.60 16.58 -0.89
C ILE A 162 9.03 15.85 0.34
N GLN A 163 7.72 15.91 0.58
CA GLN A 163 7.02 15.33 1.74
C GLN A 163 7.35 16.00 3.09
N GLU A 164 7.88 17.22 3.08
CA GLU A 164 8.11 18.05 4.27
C GLU A 164 6.89 18.93 4.57
N TYR A 165 5.80 18.30 5.01
CA TYR A 165 4.50 18.94 5.18
C TYR A 165 4.46 20.01 6.28
N SER A 166 5.21 19.83 7.36
CA SER A 166 5.25 20.77 8.49
C SER A 166 5.79 22.14 8.05
N GLY A 167 6.91 22.14 7.32
CA GLY A 167 7.50 23.33 6.73
C GLY A 167 6.58 23.97 5.68
N ALA A 168 5.95 23.16 4.83
CA ALA A 168 4.99 23.65 3.83
C ALA A 168 3.80 24.38 4.47
N GLN A 169 3.19 23.81 5.52
CA GLN A 169 2.08 24.43 6.25
C GLN A 169 2.52 25.71 6.97
N ASN A 170 3.70 25.73 7.59
CA ASN A 170 4.24 26.93 8.26
C ASN A 170 4.42 28.09 7.26
N LEU A 171 4.93 27.79 6.06
CA LEU A 171 5.06 28.77 4.98
C LEU A 171 3.69 29.33 4.57
N LEU A 172 2.68 28.48 4.34
CA LEU A 172 1.33 28.94 3.99
C LEU A 172 0.67 29.75 5.11
N GLN A 173 0.82 29.33 6.36
CA GLN A 173 0.28 30.04 7.52
C GLN A 173 0.92 31.43 7.68
N SER A 174 2.22 31.55 7.41
CA SER A 174 2.91 32.85 7.42
C SER A 174 2.34 33.81 6.37
N LEU A 175 1.99 33.28 5.19
CA LEU A 175 1.39 34.06 4.11
C LEU A 175 -0.03 34.50 4.47
N GLU A 176 -0.84 33.63 5.06
CA GLU A 176 -2.17 33.99 5.55
C GLU A 176 -2.12 35.08 6.62
N GLN A 177 -1.18 35.00 7.55
CA GLN A 177 -0.99 36.02 8.59
C GLN A 177 -0.58 37.36 7.98
N GLU A 178 0.30 37.36 6.98
CA GLU A 178 0.76 38.58 6.33
C GLU A 178 -0.36 39.24 5.50
N LEU A 179 -1.20 38.44 4.83
CA LEU A 179 -2.39 38.93 4.13
C LEU A 179 -3.43 39.51 5.09
N LYS A 180 -3.61 38.92 6.30
CA LYS A 180 -4.54 39.44 7.32
C LYS A 180 -4.08 40.76 7.96
N LYS A 181 -2.77 41.03 8.00
CA LYS A 181 -2.21 42.29 8.52
C LYS A 181 -2.46 43.48 7.60
N GLN A 182 -2.65 43.25 6.31
CA GLN A 182 -2.94 44.32 5.36
C GLN A 182 -4.43 44.70 5.45
N ALA A 183 -4.70 45.86 6.04
CA ALA A 183 -6.04 46.30 6.43
C ALA A 183 -7.00 46.67 5.27
N GLN A 184 -6.69 46.31 4.02
CA GLN A 184 -7.43 46.79 2.85
C GLN A 184 -8.56 45.86 2.37
N ASN A 185 -8.70 44.63 2.91
CA ASN A 185 -9.79 43.68 2.60
C ASN A 185 -10.18 43.70 1.12
N SER A 186 -9.17 43.70 0.23
CA SER A 186 -9.44 43.79 -1.20
C SER A 186 -10.07 42.48 -1.68
N VAL A 187 -10.91 42.55 -2.70
CA VAL A 187 -11.50 41.35 -3.31
C VAL A 187 -10.41 40.35 -3.75
N LEU A 188 -9.24 40.84 -4.15
CA LEU A 188 -8.09 40.01 -4.52
C LEU A 188 -7.47 39.29 -3.32
N GLU A 189 -7.38 39.93 -2.15
CA GLU A 189 -6.90 39.31 -0.90
C GLU A 189 -7.83 38.19 -0.44
N LEU A 190 -9.14 38.41 -0.46
CA LEU A 190 -10.11 37.38 -0.10
C LEU A 190 -10.04 36.18 -1.06
N LYS A 191 -9.90 36.44 -2.36
CA LYS A 191 -9.71 35.39 -3.37
C LYS A 191 -8.42 34.60 -3.14
N LEU A 192 -7.31 35.29 -2.82
CA LEU A 192 -6.03 34.64 -2.56
C LEU A 192 -6.06 33.83 -1.25
N GLN A 193 -6.67 34.36 -0.19
CA GLN A 193 -6.86 33.64 1.08
C GLN A 193 -7.66 32.36 0.89
N GLN A 194 -8.75 32.41 0.11
CA GLN A 194 -9.54 31.23 -0.20
C GLN A 194 -8.71 30.18 -0.98
N LEU A 195 -7.95 30.61 -1.99
CA LEU A 195 -7.05 29.71 -2.73
C LEU A 195 -5.98 29.08 -1.82
N ILE A 196 -5.36 29.86 -0.94
CA ILE A 196 -4.36 29.36 0.03
C ILE A 196 -4.99 28.34 0.98
N SER A 197 -6.22 28.59 1.45
CA SER A 197 -6.93 27.65 2.33
C SER A 197 -7.16 26.28 1.68
N TRP A 198 -7.38 26.26 0.37
CA TRP A 198 -7.51 25.05 -0.43
C TRP A 198 -6.16 24.36 -0.69
N GLU A 199 -5.08 25.13 -0.89
CA GLU A 199 -3.72 24.56 -0.97
C GLU A 199 -3.29 23.91 0.36
N SER A 200 -3.55 24.59 1.49
CA SER A 200 -3.30 24.03 2.82
C SER A 200 -4.10 22.75 3.05
N LEU A 201 -5.35 22.70 2.60
CA LEU A 201 -6.17 21.48 2.65
C LEU A 201 -5.55 20.37 1.79
N HIS A 202 -5.13 20.69 0.57
CA HIS A 202 -4.51 19.72 -0.34
C HIS A 202 -3.22 19.12 0.26
N PHE A 203 -2.36 19.93 0.86
CA PHE A 203 -1.14 19.44 1.53
C PHE A 203 -1.48 18.57 2.75
N SER A 204 -2.54 18.92 3.50
CA SER A 204 -3.01 18.09 4.62
C SER A 204 -3.52 16.72 4.14
N ILE A 205 -4.19 16.67 2.98
CA ILE A 205 -4.64 15.41 2.36
C ILE A 205 -3.45 14.58 1.86
N ASN A 206 -2.44 15.21 1.26
CA ASN A 206 -1.22 14.51 0.85
C ASN A 206 -0.50 13.88 2.05
N GLN A 207 -0.35 14.65 3.13
CA GLN A 207 0.19 14.13 4.40
C GLN A 207 -0.63 12.97 4.95
N LEU A 208 -1.96 13.06 4.89
CA LEU A 208 -2.87 11.99 5.33
C LEU A 208 -2.60 10.68 4.56
N PHE A 209 -2.39 10.76 3.25
CA PHE A 209 -2.19 9.58 2.40
C PHE A 209 -0.79 8.97 2.51
N ASP A 210 0.24 9.79 2.76
CA ASP A 210 1.62 9.33 2.90
C ASP A 210 1.90 8.75 4.29
N GLN A 211 1.20 9.24 5.33
CA GLN A 211 1.30 8.73 6.71
C GLN A 211 0.26 7.65 7.03
N TRP A 212 -0.46 7.12 6.04
CA TRP A 212 -1.51 6.12 6.25
C TRP A 212 -0.94 4.77 6.73
N PRO A 213 -1.57 4.07 7.71
CA PRO A 213 -2.73 4.46 8.51
C PRO A 213 -2.39 5.25 9.79
N GLY A 214 -1.11 5.40 10.13
CA GLY A 214 -0.62 5.96 11.40
C GLY A 214 -0.57 7.49 11.48
N HIS A 215 -1.44 8.20 10.77
CA HIS A 215 -1.40 9.66 10.72
C HIS A 215 -1.79 10.29 12.08
N SER A 216 -1.18 11.43 12.42
CA SER A 216 -1.51 12.20 13.63
C SER A 216 -2.52 13.35 13.39
N LEU A 217 -3.06 13.46 12.18
CA LEU A 217 -3.93 14.56 11.76
C LEU A 217 -5.37 14.42 12.29
N ASP A 218 -6.02 15.58 12.52
CA ASP A 218 -7.45 15.62 12.84
C ASP A 218 -8.31 15.38 11.60
N THR A 219 -8.75 14.15 11.41
CA THR A 219 -9.57 13.71 10.28
C THR A 219 -10.90 14.44 10.20
N LYS A 220 -11.49 14.88 11.33
CA LYS A 220 -12.77 15.60 11.33
C LYS A 220 -12.64 16.97 10.69
N SER A 221 -11.56 17.68 10.99
CA SER A 221 -11.27 18.98 10.37
C SER A 221 -11.08 18.86 8.85
N ILE A 222 -10.38 17.81 8.39
CA ILE A 222 -10.18 17.54 6.96
C ILE A 222 -11.52 17.25 6.29
N ILE A 223 -12.37 16.41 6.91
CA ILE A 223 -13.71 16.10 6.38
C ILE A 223 -14.55 17.38 6.23
N SER A 224 -14.61 18.25 7.24
CA SER A 224 -15.38 19.50 7.17
C SER A 224 -14.87 20.40 6.04
N ARG A 225 -13.56 20.65 6.00
CA ARG A 225 -12.93 21.50 4.98
C ARG A 225 -13.08 20.93 3.56
N SER A 226 -13.04 19.59 3.41
CA SER A 226 -13.27 18.94 2.12
C SER A 226 -14.73 19.07 1.66
N LYS A 227 -15.71 18.96 2.57
CA LYS A 227 -17.13 19.19 2.27
C LYS A 227 -17.38 20.66 1.88
N GLU A 228 -16.85 21.60 2.65
CA GLU A 228 -16.91 23.04 2.35
C GLU A 228 -16.31 23.37 0.97
N CYS A 229 -15.17 22.76 0.64
CA CYS A 229 -14.54 22.91 -0.67
C CYS A 229 -15.44 22.42 -1.81
N LEU A 230 -16.14 21.30 -1.65
CA LEU A 230 -17.03 20.75 -2.68
C LEU A 230 -18.36 21.51 -2.76
N GLU A 231 -18.88 22.01 -1.64
CA GLU A 231 -20.08 22.88 -1.60
C GLU A 231 -19.84 24.23 -2.30
N SER A 232 -18.61 24.75 -2.26
CA SER A 232 -18.24 25.98 -2.97
C SER A 232 -18.41 25.90 -4.49
N LEU A 233 -18.46 24.68 -5.06
CA LEU A 233 -18.76 24.45 -6.47
C LEU A 233 -20.24 24.62 -6.82
N GLN A 234 -21.12 24.50 -5.84
CA GLN A 234 -22.58 24.59 -6.00
C GLN A 234 -23.09 26.01 -5.76
N SER A 235 -22.40 26.77 -4.91
CA SER A 235 -22.72 28.17 -4.67
C SER A 235 -22.39 29.02 -5.90
N ASN A 236 -23.42 29.53 -6.59
CA ASN A 236 -23.27 30.51 -7.68
C ASN A 236 -22.59 31.82 -7.25
N ASP A 237 -22.46 32.03 -5.93
CA ASP A 237 -21.84 33.21 -5.32
C ASP A 237 -20.31 33.11 -5.19
N SER A 238 -19.69 31.95 -5.46
CA SER A 238 -18.23 31.82 -5.36
C SER A 238 -17.55 32.41 -6.60
N HIS A 239 -16.88 33.56 -6.43
CA HIS A 239 -16.08 34.20 -7.48
C HIS A 239 -14.80 33.43 -7.86
N VAL A 240 -14.49 32.30 -7.19
CA VAL A 240 -13.31 31.47 -7.40
C VAL A 240 -13.70 30.00 -7.38
N ILE A 241 -13.07 29.21 -8.24
CA ILE A 241 -13.29 27.76 -8.35
C ILE A 241 -12.02 27.05 -7.90
N PRO A 242 -12.10 26.02 -7.03
CA PRO A 242 -10.93 25.23 -6.64
C PRO A 242 -10.32 24.50 -7.84
N ARG A 243 -9.01 24.20 -7.74
CA ARG A 243 -8.30 23.48 -8.80
C ARG A 243 -8.79 22.04 -8.90
N LEU A 244 -8.69 21.46 -10.10
CA LEU A 244 -9.13 20.09 -10.34
C LEU A 244 -8.43 19.10 -9.39
N GLU A 245 -7.12 19.24 -9.18
CA GLU A 245 -6.36 18.34 -8.29
C GLU A 245 -6.87 18.38 -6.84
N ILE A 246 -7.36 19.54 -6.39
CA ILE A 246 -7.91 19.72 -5.04
C ILE A 246 -9.29 19.08 -4.94
N ILE A 247 -10.14 19.25 -5.96
CA ILE A 247 -11.46 18.62 -6.02
C ILE A 247 -11.32 17.09 -5.99
N GLU A 248 -10.37 16.56 -6.76
CA GLU A 248 -10.06 15.13 -6.79
C GLU A 248 -9.54 14.62 -5.45
N ALA A 249 -8.56 15.33 -4.87
CA ALA A 249 -8.00 14.99 -3.56
C ALA A 249 -9.06 15.00 -2.45
N CYS A 250 -9.95 16.02 -2.41
CA CYS A 250 -11.05 16.08 -1.45
C CYS A 250 -12.02 14.90 -1.62
N SER A 251 -12.38 14.56 -2.86
CA SER A 251 -13.29 13.45 -3.14
C SER A 251 -12.70 12.09 -2.74
N LEU A 252 -11.40 11.90 -2.99
CA LEU A 252 -10.65 10.72 -2.56
C LEU A 252 -10.47 10.64 -1.05
N ALA A 253 -10.18 11.76 -0.40
CA ALA A 253 -10.06 11.83 1.06
C ALA A 253 -11.37 11.45 1.74
N LEU A 254 -12.50 12.00 1.29
CA LEU A 254 -13.82 11.65 1.81
C LEU A 254 -14.16 10.16 1.57
N LEU A 255 -13.74 9.60 0.43
CA LEU A 255 -13.96 8.17 0.13
C LEU A 255 -13.17 7.28 1.10
N ASN A 256 -11.88 7.56 1.29
CA ASN A 256 -11.01 6.82 2.20
C ASN A 256 -11.37 7.02 3.68
N LEU A 257 -11.94 8.17 4.05
CA LEU A 257 -12.42 8.48 5.40
C LEU A 257 -13.87 8.01 5.65
N THR A 258 -14.42 7.15 4.79
CA THR A 258 -15.75 6.52 4.93
C THR A 258 -16.97 7.46 4.88
N GLU A 259 -16.81 8.67 4.34
CA GLU A 259 -17.90 9.65 4.15
C GLU A 259 -18.75 9.35 2.91
N TRP A 260 -19.12 8.08 2.73
CA TRP A 260 -19.79 7.58 1.54
C TRP A 260 -21.18 8.20 1.34
N SER A 261 -21.92 8.43 2.44
CA SER A 261 -23.26 9.03 2.40
C SER A 261 -23.23 10.41 1.73
N TYR A 262 -22.25 11.25 2.10
CA TYR A 262 -22.09 12.57 1.50
C TYR A 262 -21.75 12.47 0.01
N LEU A 263 -20.78 11.62 -0.36
CA LEU A 263 -20.37 11.43 -1.76
C LEU A 263 -21.48 10.88 -2.66
N SER A 264 -22.36 10.05 -2.11
CA SER A 264 -23.53 9.53 -2.85
C SER A 264 -24.57 10.60 -3.18
N SER A 265 -24.71 11.61 -2.31
CA SER A 265 -25.64 12.72 -2.49
C SER A 265 -25.03 13.93 -3.20
N CYS A 266 -23.71 14.02 -3.26
CA CYS A 266 -23.00 15.15 -3.82
C CYS A 266 -23.23 15.19 -5.35
N PRO A 267 -23.69 16.33 -5.92
CA PRO A 267 -23.78 16.48 -7.36
C PRO A 267 -22.40 16.30 -7.98
N VAL A 268 -22.30 15.29 -8.82
CA VAL A 268 -21.09 14.92 -9.52
C VAL A 268 -20.65 16.06 -10.42
N VAL A 269 -19.40 16.51 -10.27
CA VAL A 269 -18.79 17.44 -11.21
C VAL A 269 -18.63 16.70 -12.54
N GLN A 270 -19.53 16.94 -13.50
CA GLN A 270 -19.56 16.23 -14.79
C GLN A 270 -18.22 16.26 -15.55
N ARG A 271 -17.36 17.25 -15.27
CA ARG A 271 -16.04 17.42 -15.88
C ARG A 271 -14.92 16.61 -15.20
N CYS A 272 -15.15 16.05 -14.02
CA CYS A 272 -14.13 15.35 -13.23
C CYS A 272 -14.47 13.87 -13.07
N THR A 273 -13.77 13.02 -13.81
CA THR A 273 -14.04 11.57 -13.80
C THR A 273 -13.69 10.91 -12.46
N THR A 274 -12.69 11.42 -11.75
CA THR A 274 -12.33 10.93 -10.41
C THR A 274 -13.48 11.10 -9.43
N THR A 275 -14.19 12.25 -9.46
CA THR A 275 -15.37 12.46 -8.59
C THR A 275 -16.53 11.52 -8.96
N GLN A 276 -16.72 11.24 -10.26
CA GLN A 276 -17.69 10.23 -10.73
C GLN A 276 -17.39 8.86 -10.16
N LEU A 277 -16.12 8.43 -10.24
CA LEU A 277 -15.66 7.17 -9.67
C LEU A 277 -15.88 7.12 -8.17
N CYS A 278 -15.48 8.16 -7.42
CA CYS A 278 -15.69 8.23 -5.98
C CYS A 278 -17.18 8.10 -5.60
N SER A 279 -18.07 8.80 -6.29
CA SER A 279 -19.51 8.78 -5.98
C SER A 279 -20.13 7.41 -6.29
N CYS A 280 -19.85 6.83 -7.47
CA CYS A 280 -20.35 5.49 -7.83
C CYS A 280 -19.79 4.41 -6.90
N LEU A 281 -18.51 4.52 -6.53
CA LEU A 281 -17.85 3.59 -5.62
C LEU A 281 -18.40 3.70 -4.19
N ALA A 282 -18.66 4.92 -3.71
CA ALA A 282 -19.32 5.15 -2.43
C ALA A 282 -20.73 4.50 -2.38
N ILE A 283 -21.51 4.60 -3.46
CA ILE A 283 -22.81 3.92 -3.57
C ILE A 283 -22.64 2.40 -3.42
N SER A 284 -21.70 1.80 -4.15
CA SER A 284 -21.43 0.36 -4.05
C SER A 284 -20.94 -0.06 -2.66
N CYS A 285 -20.13 0.76 -1.98
CA CYS A 285 -19.71 0.50 -0.59
C CYS A 285 -20.90 0.55 0.38
N ILE A 286 -21.80 1.54 0.24
CA ILE A 286 -23.03 1.64 1.03
C ILE A 286 -23.93 0.41 0.81
N GLU A 287 -24.06 -0.06 -0.43
CA GLU A 287 -24.84 -1.26 -0.73
C GLU A 287 -24.23 -2.52 -0.12
N LEU A 288 -22.90 -2.65 -0.18
CA LEU A 288 -22.21 -3.79 0.42
C LEU A 288 -22.37 -3.79 1.95
N ASP A 289 -22.20 -2.64 2.60
CA ASP A 289 -22.33 -2.49 4.04
C ASP A 289 -23.78 -2.75 4.53
N LYS A 290 -24.78 -2.15 3.85
CA LYS A 290 -26.20 -2.30 4.21
C LYS A 290 -26.73 -3.71 3.97
N PHE A 291 -26.41 -4.32 2.83
CA PHE A 291 -27.00 -5.59 2.42
C PHE A 291 -26.11 -6.80 2.67
N LYS A 292 -24.86 -6.60 3.12
CA LYS A 292 -23.88 -7.67 3.42
C LYS A 292 -23.76 -8.71 2.30
N GLY A 293 -23.82 -8.23 1.06
CA GLY A 293 -23.74 -9.07 -0.14
C GLY A 293 -25.02 -9.83 -0.53
N ASN A 294 -26.19 -9.47 0.02
CA ASN A 294 -27.46 -10.07 -0.39
C ASN A 294 -28.12 -9.36 -1.60
N LYS A 295 -27.62 -8.18 -1.96
CA LYS A 295 -28.14 -7.36 -3.07
C LYS A 295 -27.04 -7.15 -4.10
N LYS A 296 -27.39 -7.24 -5.38
CA LYS A 296 -26.49 -6.88 -6.49
C LYS A 296 -26.15 -5.39 -6.46
N PHE A 297 -24.97 -5.05 -6.94
CA PHE A 297 -24.52 -3.66 -7.05
C PHE A 297 -25.27 -2.89 -8.13
N SER A 298 -25.35 -1.56 -7.95
CA SER A 298 -25.71 -0.65 -9.05
C SER A 298 -24.80 -0.85 -10.26
N ARG A 299 -25.37 -0.69 -11.45
CA ARG A 299 -24.64 -0.79 -12.71
C ARG A 299 -23.76 0.43 -13.01
N ASP A 300 -23.95 1.54 -12.31
CA ASP A 300 -23.27 2.81 -12.64
C ASP A 300 -21.75 2.67 -12.62
N LEU A 301 -21.19 2.05 -11.57
CA LEU A 301 -19.74 1.81 -11.48
C LEU A 301 -19.26 0.81 -12.54
N TRP A 302 -20.01 -0.27 -12.73
CA TRP A 302 -19.71 -1.29 -13.75
C TRP A 302 -19.65 -0.69 -15.14
N ASP A 303 -20.67 0.07 -15.53
CA ASP A 303 -20.76 0.70 -16.84
C ASP A 303 -19.69 1.79 -16.99
N LEU A 304 -19.41 2.58 -15.96
CA LEU A 304 -18.34 3.60 -15.99
C LEU A 304 -16.96 2.98 -16.27
N VAL A 305 -16.62 1.88 -15.59
CA VAL A 305 -15.33 1.18 -15.78
C VAL A 305 -15.32 0.42 -17.12
N VAL A 306 -16.33 -0.40 -17.40
CA VAL A 306 -16.38 -1.27 -18.59
C VAL A 306 -16.49 -0.47 -19.88
N PHE A 307 -17.36 0.55 -19.92
CA PHE A 307 -17.58 1.35 -21.12
C PHE A 307 -16.35 2.21 -21.45
N ARG A 308 -15.69 2.79 -20.45
CA ARG A 308 -14.54 3.68 -20.69
C ARG A 308 -13.21 2.93 -20.85
N HIS A 309 -13.07 1.73 -20.28
CA HIS A 309 -11.84 0.95 -20.37
C HIS A 309 -11.83 -0.06 -21.54
N ILE A 310 -12.89 -0.87 -21.71
CA ILE A 310 -12.86 -2.02 -22.63
C ILE A 310 -13.37 -1.68 -24.03
N ARG A 311 -14.46 -0.90 -24.11
CA ARG A 311 -15.01 -0.53 -25.42
C ARG A 311 -14.05 0.36 -26.21
N HIS A 312 -13.30 1.25 -25.55
CA HIS A 312 -12.40 2.14 -26.27
C HIS A 312 -11.27 1.39 -26.99
N GLU A 313 -10.63 0.39 -26.37
CA GLU A 313 -9.60 -0.43 -27.03
C GLU A 313 -10.16 -1.17 -28.26
N ALA A 314 -11.38 -1.72 -28.14
CA ALA A 314 -12.05 -2.44 -29.22
C ALA A 314 -12.48 -1.51 -30.38
N PHE A 315 -12.97 -0.30 -30.09
CA PHE A 315 -13.39 0.68 -31.10
C PHE A 315 -12.22 1.43 -31.74
N ALA A 316 -11.13 1.68 -31.00
CA ALA A 316 -9.92 2.32 -31.54
C ALA A 316 -9.23 1.44 -32.61
N MET A 317 -9.27 0.12 -32.45
CA MET A 317 -8.73 -0.80 -33.48
C MET A 317 -9.61 -0.89 -34.73
N LYS A 318 -10.96 -0.82 -34.61
CA LYS A 318 -11.85 -0.79 -35.78
C LYS A 318 -11.69 0.49 -36.62
N ARG A 319 -11.44 1.65 -36.00
CA ARG A 319 -11.23 2.91 -36.74
C ARG A 319 -9.89 2.95 -37.49
N LYS A 320 -8.88 2.17 -37.09
CA LYS A 320 -7.64 2.04 -37.89
C LYS A 320 -7.87 1.32 -39.22
N HIS A 321 -8.97 0.57 -39.38
CA HIS A 321 -9.26 -0.12 -40.64
C HIS A 321 -10.25 0.63 -41.55
N ASN A 322 -11.10 1.51 -41.01
CA ASN A 322 -12.06 2.27 -41.81
C ASN A 322 -11.72 3.77 -41.82
N ASN A 323 -11.18 4.19 -42.96
CA ASN A 323 -10.77 5.54 -43.30
C ASN A 323 -11.97 6.44 -43.60
N TYR A 324 -12.85 6.71 -42.62
CA TYR A 324 -13.92 7.71 -42.74
C TYR A 324 -13.93 8.65 -41.53
N GLY A 325 -13.63 9.91 -41.81
CA GLY A 325 -13.53 11.02 -40.87
C GLY A 325 -14.89 11.43 -40.29
N GLY A 326 -15.39 10.64 -39.34
CA GLY A 326 -16.37 11.13 -38.37
C GLY A 326 -15.70 12.10 -37.39
N PRO A 327 -16.42 13.11 -36.89
CA PRO A 327 -15.89 14.03 -35.88
C PRO A 327 -15.41 13.23 -34.66
N PRO A 328 -14.30 13.63 -34.02
CA PRO A 328 -13.85 13.00 -32.79
C PRO A 328 -15.01 13.03 -31.76
N PRO A 329 -15.15 11.98 -30.92
CA PRO A 329 -16.09 12.06 -29.81
C PRO A 329 -15.80 13.33 -29.01
N SER A 330 -16.86 14.03 -28.61
CA SER A 330 -16.79 15.22 -27.74
C SER A 330 -15.84 14.95 -26.57
N GLU A 331 -15.01 15.92 -26.17
CA GLU A 331 -14.10 15.78 -25.01
C GLU A 331 -14.82 15.34 -23.72
N ARG A 332 -16.16 15.51 -23.65
CA ARG A 332 -17.02 15.02 -22.56
C ARG A 332 -17.14 13.49 -22.49
N ASP A 333 -16.87 12.79 -23.58
CA ASP A 333 -16.90 11.33 -23.73
C ASP A 333 -15.48 10.73 -23.86
N ALA A 334 -14.44 11.52 -23.55
CA ALA A 334 -13.06 11.02 -23.60
C ALA A 334 -12.89 9.84 -22.63
N PRO A 335 -12.31 8.71 -23.08
CA PRO A 335 -12.07 7.55 -22.24
C PRO A 335 -11.10 7.91 -21.11
N ILE A 336 -11.30 7.32 -19.93
CA ILE A 336 -10.32 7.38 -18.85
C ILE A 336 -9.07 6.66 -19.37
N SER A 337 -7.93 7.33 -19.34
CA SER A 337 -6.66 6.67 -19.64
C SER A 337 -6.40 5.58 -18.60
N LEU A 338 -5.86 4.43 -19.01
CA LEU A 338 -5.40 3.38 -18.09
C LEU A 338 -4.47 3.95 -17.00
N LEU A 339 -3.66 4.97 -17.35
CA LEU A 339 -2.80 5.66 -16.41
C LEU A 339 -3.59 6.39 -15.32
N GLN A 340 -4.64 7.13 -15.69
CA GLN A 340 -5.48 7.87 -14.73
C GLN A 340 -6.22 6.92 -13.80
N LEU A 341 -6.74 5.81 -14.34
CA LEU A 341 -7.39 4.78 -13.54
C LEU A 341 -6.40 4.11 -12.59
N SER A 342 -5.21 3.75 -13.06
CA SER A 342 -4.16 3.16 -12.22
C SER A 342 -3.72 4.11 -11.09
N GLN A 343 -3.55 5.40 -11.40
CA GLN A 343 -3.25 6.44 -10.41
C GLN A 343 -4.35 6.55 -9.35
N PHE A 344 -5.61 6.64 -9.76
CA PHE A 344 -6.76 6.65 -8.85
C PHE A 344 -6.78 5.42 -7.93
N LEU A 345 -6.63 4.22 -8.51
CA LEU A 345 -6.66 2.96 -7.77
C LEU A 345 -5.50 2.85 -6.77
N SER A 346 -4.33 3.42 -7.09
CA SER A 346 -3.17 3.45 -6.19
C SER A 346 -3.36 4.35 -4.96
N GLN A 347 -4.35 5.25 -5.00
CA GLN A 347 -4.67 6.19 -3.92
C GLN A 347 -5.80 5.70 -3.00
N LEU A 348 -6.43 4.55 -3.32
CA LEU A 348 -7.37 3.90 -2.42
C LEU A 348 -6.62 3.34 -1.21
N ARG A 349 -7.15 3.61 -0.02
CA ARG A 349 -6.58 3.20 1.27
C ARG A 349 -7.56 2.39 2.11
N GLU A 350 -8.86 2.69 1.98
CA GLU A 350 -9.89 2.04 2.78
C GLU A 350 -10.23 0.62 2.27
N PRO A 351 -10.24 -0.42 3.14
CA PRO A 351 -10.36 -1.82 2.72
C PRO A 351 -11.64 -2.18 1.96
N MET A 352 -12.79 -1.63 2.33
CA MET A 352 -14.07 -1.91 1.65
C MET A 352 -14.05 -1.38 0.21
N THR A 353 -13.56 -0.16 0.04
CA THR A 353 -13.40 0.54 -1.23
C THR A 353 -12.48 -0.24 -2.17
N VAL A 354 -11.35 -0.73 -1.64
CA VAL A 354 -10.46 -1.63 -2.38
C VAL A 354 -11.19 -2.92 -2.73
N THR A 355 -11.90 -3.55 -1.80
CA THR A 355 -12.63 -4.81 -2.02
C THR A 355 -13.67 -4.69 -3.13
N VAL A 356 -14.46 -3.62 -3.15
CA VAL A 356 -15.46 -3.38 -4.20
C VAL A 356 -14.80 -3.28 -5.58
N MET A 357 -13.69 -2.55 -5.71
CA MET A 357 -12.96 -2.45 -6.99
C MET A 357 -12.28 -3.75 -7.39
N VAL A 358 -11.66 -4.46 -6.44
CA VAL A 358 -11.02 -5.76 -6.68
C VAL A 358 -12.05 -6.78 -7.17
N THR A 359 -13.22 -6.87 -6.53
CA THR A 359 -14.29 -7.79 -6.97
C THR A 359 -14.84 -7.45 -8.35
N LEU A 360 -14.90 -6.16 -8.71
CA LEU A 360 -15.30 -5.70 -10.03
C LEU A 360 -14.31 -6.16 -11.10
N PHE A 361 -13.01 -5.92 -10.90
CA PHE A 361 -11.99 -6.34 -11.86
C PHE A 361 -11.81 -7.85 -11.90
N ALA A 362 -11.94 -8.56 -10.78
CA ALA A 362 -11.94 -10.03 -10.74
C ALA A 362 -13.11 -10.61 -11.54
N ARG A 363 -14.31 -10.04 -11.38
CA ARG A 363 -15.48 -10.43 -12.19
C ARG A 363 -15.21 -10.19 -13.67
N LEU A 364 -14.68 -9.01 -13.98
CA LEU A 364 -14.40 -8.63 -15.35
C LEU A 364 -13.40 -9.58 -16.00
N TYR A 365 -12.33 -9.89 -15.29
CA TYR A 365 -11.33 -10.85 -15.71
C TYR A 365 -11.93 -12.22 -16.05
N ASN A 366 -12.75 -12.77 -15.14
CA ASN A 366 -13.38 -14.09 -15.36
C ASN A 366 -14.37 -14.08 -16.54
N ILE A 367 -15.04 -12.95 -16.82
CA ILE A 367 -15.93 -12.84 -17.99
C ILE A 367 -15.12 -12.80 -19.29
N LEU A 368 -13.94 -12.17 -19.28
CA LEU A 368 -13.10 -12.04 -20.46
C LEU A 368 -12.24 -13.28 -20.73
N ARG A 369 -12.03 -14.14 -19.72
CA ARG A 369 -11.22 -15.34 -19.83
C ARG A 369 -12.12 -16.57 -19.99
N ASP A 370 -12.13 -17.16 -21.18
CA ASP A 370 -12.94 -18.35 -21.51
C ASP A 370 -12.45 -19.67 -20.85
N GLU A 371 -11.33 -19.65 -20.11
CA GLU A 371 -10.71 -20.83 -19.52
C GLU A 371 -11.05 -20.97 -18.02
N GLN A 372 -12.05 -21.79 -17.69
CA GLN A 372 -12.49 -22.07 -16.31
C GLN A 372 -11.36 -22.55 -15.37
N SER A 373 -10.33 -23.18 -15.95
CA SER A 373 -9.21 -23.73 -15.19
C SER A 373 -8.39 -22.65 -14.48
N MET A 374 -8.54 -21.38 -14.85
CA MET A 374 -7.72 -20.24 -14.44
C MET A 374 -8.54 -19.05 -13.93
N GLU A 375 -9.81 -19.28 -13.60
CA GLU A 375 -10.65 -18.29 -12.93
C GLU A 375 -10.08 -17.92 -11.57
N VAL A 376 -10.16 -16.63 -11.26
CA VAL A 376 -9.80 -16.08 -9.94
C VAL A 376 -11.03 -16.07 -9.03
N ASN A 377 -10.85 -16.29 -7.73
CA ASN A 377 -11.97 -16.31 -6.80
C ASN A 377 -11.83 -15.25 -5.70
N ILE A 378 -12.92 -14.54 -5.41
CA ILE A 378 -13.03 -13.62 -4.29
C ILE A 378 -14.51 -13.49 -3.87
N GLU A 379 -14.73 -13.26 -2.58
CA GLU A 379 -16.06 -13.03 -2.01
C GLU A 379 -16.79 -11.87 -2.73
N TRP A 380 -18.11 -11.96 -2.82
CA TRP A 380 -18.99 -10.93 -3.42
C TRP A 380 -18.78 -10.59 -4.90
N MET A 381 -17.89 -11.30 -5.61
CA MET A 381 -17.71 -11.13 -7.05
C MET A 381 -19.01 -11.33 -7.85
N ASN A 382 -19.89 -12.22 -7.39
CA ASN A 382 -21.16 -12.56 -8.02
C ASN A 382 -22.23 -11.46 -7.92
N LEU A 383 -21.97 -10.37 -7.17
CA LEU A 383 -22.87 -9.21 -7.09
C LEU A 383 -22.81 -8.35 -8.34
N TRP A 384 -21.73 -8.47 -9.12
CA TRP A 384 -21.56 -7.81 -10.40
C TRP A 384 -22.27 -8.56 -11.53
N PRO A 385 -22.62 -7.86 -12.64
CA PRO A 385 -23.17 -8.50 -13.83
C PRO A 385 -22.30 -9.66 -14.34
N GLY A 386 -22.92 -10.71 -14.89
CA GLY A 386 -22.21 -11.85 -15.50
C GLY A 386 -21.97 -11.74 -17.00
N GLN A 387 -22.38 -10.63 -17.61
CA GLN A 387 -22.28 -10.41 -19.06
C GLN A 387 -21.94 -8.95 -19.33
N LEU A 388 -21.17 -8.70 -20.40
CA LEU A 388 -20.82 -7.36 -20.84
C LEU A 388 -22.03 -6.67 -21.50
N PRO A 389 -22.23 -5.35 -21.31
CA PRO A 389 -23.28 -4.61 -22.00
C PRO A 389 -22.96 -4.47 -23.50
N GLY A 390 -23.93 -4.83 -24.36
CA GLY A 390 -23.96 -4.52 -25.80
C GLY A 390 -23.00 -5.29 -26.72
N ALA A 391 -23.59 -6.30 -27.37
CA ALA A 391 -23.16 -7.08 -28.54
C ALA A 391 -22.13 -8.24 -28.34
N PRO A 392 -22.39 -9.42 -28.94
CA PRO A 392 -21.57 -10.64 -28.84
C PRO A 392 -20.17 -10.54 -29.48
N GLY A 393 -19.84 -9.43 -30.13
CA GLY A 393 -18.52 -9.21 -30.77
C GLY A 393 -17.41 -8.73 -29.82
N LEU A 394 -17.73 -8.39 -28.57
CA LEU A 394 -16.76 -8.04 -27.52
C LEU A 394 -16.27 -9.26 -26.71
N GLN A 395 -16.79 -10.46 -27.00
CA GLN A 395 -16.33 -11.72 -26.39
C GLN A 395 -14.86 -12.01 -26.70
N TYR A 396 -14.31 -11.39 -27.75
CA TYR A 396 -12.88 -11.42 -28.04
C TYR A 396 -12.20 -10.19 -27.45
N ALA A 397 -12.13 -10.09 -26.12
CA ALA A 397 -11.16 -9.16 -25.53
C ALA A 397 -9.77 -9.64 -25.93
N ASN A 398 -8.97 -8.72 -26.46
CA ASN A 398 -7.60 -9.02 -26.85
C ASN A 398 -6.84 -9.54 -25.61
N ALA A 399 -5.94 -10.52 -25.80
CA ALA A 399 -5.09 -11.04 -24.71
C ALA A 399 -4.37 -9.93 -23.92
N ARG A 400 -4.11 -8.78 -24.58
CA ARG A 400 -3.58 -7.56 -23.94
C ARG A 400 -4.51 -6.98 -22.88
N THR A 401 -5.79 -6.82 -23.17
CA THR A 401 -6.78 -6.26 -22.22
C THR A 401 -6.90 -7.15 -20.98
N VAL A 402 -6.90 -8.47 -21.16
CA VAL A 402 -6.90 -9.44 -20.06
C VAL A 402 -5.65 -9.32 -19.20
N THR A 403 -4.49 -9.16 -19.83
CA THR A 403 -3.21 -8.95 -19.13
C THR A 403 -3.19 -7.63 -18.36
N SER A 404 -3.64 -6.54 -18.97
CA SER A 404 -3.75 -5.22 -18.31
C SER A 404 -4.65 -5.26 -17.07
N ILE A 405 -5.77 -5.98 -17.12
CA ILE A 405 -6.67 -6.14 -15.96
C ILE A 405 -5.96 -6.91 -14.84
N LEU A 406 -5.22 -7.97 -15.16
CA LEU A 406 -4.42 -8.70 -14.17
C LEU A 406 -3.32 -7.84 -13.55
N GLU A 407 -2.65 -7.01 -14.35
CA GLU A 407 -1.63 -6.07 -13.86
C GLU A 407 -2.23 -5.03 -12.91
N ILE A 408 -3.41 -4.47 -13.26
CA ILE A 408 -4.16 -3.56 -12.38
C ILE A 408 -4.53 -4.26 -11.07
N LEU A 409 -5.11 -5.46 -11.14
CA LEU A 409 -5.47 -6.25 -9.96
C LEU A 409 -4.24 -6.55 -9.08
N SER A 410 -3.15 -6.98 -9.69
CA SER A 410 -1.89 -7.27 -8.98
C SER A 410 -1.34 -6.03 -8.30
N SER A 411 -1.35 -4.87 -8.97
CA SER A 411 -0.90 -3.60 -8.43
C SER A 411 -1.76 -3.13 -7.25
N MET A 412 -3.10 -3.21 -7.40
CA MET A 412 -4.04 -2.89 -6.33
C MET A 412 -3.84 -3.74 -5.08
N LEU A 413 -3.75 -5.06 -5.25
CA LEU A 413 -3.56 -5.99 -4.13
C LEU A 413 -2.20 -5.81 -3.47
N THR A 414 -1.14 -5.62 -4.25
CA THR A 414 0.20 -5.35 -3.71
C THR A 414 0.21 -4.07 -2.89
N ASN A 415 -0.49 -3.02 -3.33
CA ASN A 415 -0.62 -1.79 -2.58
C ASN A 415 -1.45 -1.98 -1.30
N ALA A 416 -2.59 -2.68 -1.39
CA ALA A 416 -3.46 -2.94 -0.24
C ALA A 416 -2.77 -3.78 0.85
N LEU A 417 -2.01 -4.80 0.46
CA LEU A 417 -1.27 -5.68 1.37
C LEU A 417 -0.10 -4.97 2.08
N LYS A 418 0.33 -3.79 1.63
CA LYS A 418 1.29 -2.96 2.41
C LYS A 418 0.68 -2.47 3.72
N TYR A 419 -0.62 -2.16 3.70
CA TYR A 419 -1.35 -1.64 4.85
C TYR A 419 -2.03 -2.77 5.64
N GLU A 420 -2.52 -3.80 4.94
CA GLU A 420 -3.25 -4.93 5.52
C GLU A 420 -2.58 -6.28 5.15
N PRO A 421 -1.37 -6.57 5.67
CA PRO A 421 -0.58 -7.73 5.23
C PRO A 421 -1.24 -9.09 5.52
N ASN A 422 -2.12 -9.14 6.52
CA ASN A 422 -2.77 -10.38 6.96
C ASN A 422 -4.16 -10.59 6.34
N ASN A 423 -4.56 -9.77 5.36
CA ASN A 423 -5.87 -9.92 4.72
C ASN A 423 -5.90 -11.19 3.84
N VAL A 424 -6.56 -12.22 4.36
CA VAL A 424 -6.66 -13.56 3.77
C VAL A 424 -7.24 -13.54 2.35
N ASN A 425 -8.31 -12.77 2.12
CA ASN A 425 -8.99 -12.71 0.83
C ASN A 425 -8.09 -12.08 -0.24
N PHE A 426 -7.33 -11.04 0.13
CA PHE A 426 -6.36 -10.41 -0.78
C PHE A 426 -5.15 -11.30 -1.07
N LEU A 427 -4.65 -12.04 -0.07
CA LEU A 427 -3.57 -13.00 -0.26
C LEU A 427 -3.99 -14.15 -1.19
N LYS A 428 -5.18 -14.72 -0.98
CA LYS A 428 -5.75 -15.78 -1.84
C LYS A 428 -5.91 -15.29 -3.29
N LEU A 429 -6.50 -14.10 -3.48
CA LEU A 429 -6.70 -13.56 -4.82
C LEU A 429 -5.38 -13.24 -5.53
N LEU A 430 -4.39 -12.69 -4.82
CA LEU A 430 -3.07 -12.44 -5.40
C LEU A 430 -2.39 -13.75 -5.82
N ALA A 431 -2.55 -14.81 -5.04
CA ALA A 431 -2.08 -16.14 -5.40
C ALA A 431 -2.78 -16.67 -6.66
N ASP A 432 -4.11 -16.52 -6.80
CA ASP A 432 -4.84 -16.90 -8.00
C ASP A 432 -4.37 -16.11 -9.25
N ILE A 433 -4.09 -14.81 -9.11
CA ILE A 433 -3.56 -13.98 -10.19
C ILE A 433 -2.17 -14.45 -10.62
N LEU A 434 -1.29 -14.75 -9.66
CA LEU A 434 0.05 -15.27 -9.94
C LEU A 434 -0.01 -16.66 -10.58
N PHE A 435 -0.94 -17.50 -10.12
CA PHE A 435 -1.23 -18.80 -10.73
C PHE A 435 -1.66 -18.63 -12.20
N ALA A 436 -2.60 -17.72 -12.45
CA ALA A 436 -3.09 -17.40 -13.78
C ALA A 436 -1.98 -16.88 -14.72
N ASN A 437 -0.99 -16.17 -14.17
CA ASN A 437 0.23 -15.71 -14.85
C ASN A 437 1.35 -16.77 -14.91
N LYS A 438 1.08 -18.02 -14.50
CA LYS A 438 2.05 -19.14 -14.49
C LYS A 438 3.25 -18.93 -13.56
N HIS A 439 3.17 -18.01 -12.60
CA HIS A 439 4.18 -17.80 -11.56
C HIS A 439 3.90 -18.73 -10.37
N PHE A 440 4.07 -20.05 -10.56
CA PHE A 440 3.63 -21.07 -9.60
C PHE A 440 4.34 -21.00 -8.24
N SER A 441 5.64 -20.67 -8.20
CA SER A 441 6.38 -20.53 -6.94
C SER A 441 5.85 -19.35 -6.11
N SER A 442 5.65 -18.19 -6.75
CA SER A 442 5.07 -17.02 -6.09
C SER A 442 3.61 -17.25 -5.68
N ALA A 443 2.82 -17.94 -6.51
CA ALA A 443 1.46 -18.34 -6.14
C ALA A 443 1.45 -19.22 -4.89
N MET A 444 2.34 -20.22 -4.83
CA MET A 444 2.52 -21.08 -3.66
C MET A 444 2.84 -20.29 -2.39
N LYS A 445 3.75 -19.30 -2.48
CA LYS A 445 4.08 -18.38 -1.38
C LYS A 445 2.85 -17.69 -0.82
N TYR A 446 2.02 -17.07 -1.67
CA TYR A 446 0.85 -16.33 -1.21
C TYR A 446 -0.30 -17.23 -0.71
N TYR A 447 -0.48 -18.43 -1.28
CA TYR A 447 -1.40 -19.41 -0.69
C TYR A 447 -0.95 -19.80 0.73
N ILE A 448 0.34 -20.07 0.94
CA ILE A 448 0.86 -20.40 2.28
C ILE A 448 0.71 -19.21 3.24
N LEU A 449 1.03 -17.98 2.81
CA LEU A 449 0.80 -16.78 3.62
C LEU A 449 -0.68 -16.62 4.03
N SER A 450 -1.62 -16.95 3.13
CA SER A 450 -3.04 -16.94 3.47
C SER A 450 -3.37 -17.97 4.54
N ILE A 451 -2.79 -19.18 4.49
CA ILE A 451 -3.01 -20.23 5.50
C ILE A 451 -2.37 -19.83 6.83
N ILE A 452 -1.17 -19.26 6.83
CA ILE A 452 -0.49 -18.72 8.02
C ILE A 452 -1.38 -17.67 8.70
N SER A 453 -1.95 -16.75 7.91
CA SER A 453 -2.81 -15.67 8.41
C SER A 453 -4.12 -16.21 9.00
N ILE A 454 -4.74 -17.22 8.37
CA ILE A 454 -5.98 -17.84 8.87
C ILE A 454 -5.75 -18.64 10.16
N THR A 455 -4.59 -19.29 10.29
CA THR A 455 -4.30 -20.25 11.36
C THR A 455 -3.54 -19.64 12.54
N ASP A 456 -3.28 -18.34 12.52
CA ASP A 456 -2.38 -17.64 13.44
C ASP A 456 -1.03 -18.37 13.56
N TYR A 457 -0.29 -18.45 12.45
CA TYR A 457 1.01 -19.14 12.39
C TYR A 457 0.93 -20.63 12.77
N PHE A 458 -0.10 -21.32 12.27
CA PHE A 458 -0.36 -22.73 12.54
C PHE A 458 -0.64 -23.07 14.01
N SER A 459 -0.96 -22.06 14.83
CA SER A 459 -1.35 -22.26 16.24
C SER A 459 -2.74 -22.91 16.36
N ARG A 460 -3.62 -22.67 15.37
CA ARG A 460 -4.97 -23.26 15.30
C ARG A 460 -4.99 -24.49 14.39
N PRO A 461 -5.86 -25.49 14.68
CA PRO A 461 -6.04 -26.62 13.79
C PRO A 461 -6.58 -26.16 12.42
N ILE A 462 -5.95 -26.63 11.35
CA ILE A 462 -6.22 -26.19 9.96
C ILE A 462 -7.58 -26.66 9.43
N ASN A 463 -8.19 -27.68 10.06
CA ASN A 463 -9.39 -28.32 9.53
C ASN A 463 -10.54 -27.34 9.31
N ARG A 464 -11.08 -27.34 8.08
CA ARG A 464 -12.22 -26.52 7.60
C ARG A 464 -12.00 -25.01 7.57
N LEU A 465 -10.79 -24.53 7.86
CA LEU A 465 -10.45 -23.10 7.77
C LEU A 465 -10.00 -22.68 6.36
N VAL A 466 -9.60 -23.65 5.53
CA VAL A 466 -9.04 -23.42 4.20
C VAL A 466 -9.91 -24.14 3.17
N ASP A 467 -10.29 -23.42 2.12
CA ASP A 467 -11.13 -23.95 1.06
C ASP A 467 -10.40 -25.00 0.21
N ASN A 468 -11.09 -26.07 -0.21
CA ASN A 468 -10.54 -27.07 -1.12
C ASN A 468 -9.98 -26.46 -2.41
N HIS A 469 -10.53 -25.33 -2.86
CA HIS A 469 -10.03 -24.60 -4.02
C HIS A 469 -8.54 -24.24 -3.87
N VAL A 470 -8.14 -23.74 -2.70
CA VAL A 470 -6.75 -23.35 -2.40
C VAL A 470 -5.84 -24.57 -2.51
N TYR A 471 -6.20 -25.70 -1.88
CA TYR A 471 -5.41 -26.92 -1.97
C TYR A 471 -5.32 -27.46 -3.40
N ARG A 472 -6.41 -27.43 -4.18
CA ARG A 472 -6.37 -27.83 -5.60
C ARG A 472 -5.42 -26.95 -6.42
N ARG A 473 -5.35 -25.64 -6.13
CA ARG A 473 -4.39 -24.72 -6.76
C ARG A 473 -2.95 -25.02 -6.34
N MET A 474 -2.72 -25.27 -5.05
CA MET A 474 -1.40 -25.66 -4.53
C MET A 474 -0.91 -26.98 -5.14
N ILE A 475 -1.76 -28.01 -5.26
CA ILE A 475 -1.44 -29.28 -5.92
C ILE A 475 -0.96 -29.03 -7.36
N LYS A 476 -1.69 -28.21 -8.13
CA LYS A 476 -1.29 -27.83 -9.48
C LYS A 476 0.04 -27.07 -9.51
N CYS A 477 0.27 -26.16 -8.56
CA CYS A 477 1.57 -25.47 -8.43
C CYS A 477 2.70 -26.48 -8.23
N CYS A 478 2.55 -27.41 -7.28
CA CYS A 478 3.54 -28.45 -7.01
C CYS A 478 3.82 -29.30 -8.26
N ILE A 479 2.79 -29.73 -9.00
CA ILE A 479 2.96 -30.49 -10.24
C ILE A 479 3.75 -29.69 -11.29
N HIS A 480 3.42 -28.40 -11.49
CA HIS A 480 4.15 -27.54 -12.44
C HIS A 480 5.58 -27.23 -12.01
N LEU A 481 5.86 -27.24 -10.70
CA LEU A 481 7.19 -27.09 -10.11
C LEU A 481 7.97 -28.42 -10.03
N GLN A 482 7.38 -29.53 -10.50
CA GLN A 482 7.96 -30.88 -10.42
C GLN A 482 8.19 -31.37 -8.98
N CYS A 483 7.40 -30.87 -8.02
CA CYS A 483 7.38 -31.31 -6.62
C CYS A 483 6.25 -32.34 -6.41
N TYR A 484 6.42 -33.54 -6.95
CA TYR A 484 5.35 -34.53 -7.04
C TYR A 484 4.96 -35.16 -5.70
N THR A 485 5.91 -35.29 -4.76
CA THR A 485 5.64 -35.81 -3.42
C THR A 485 4.85 -34.79 -2.61
N GLN A 486 5.20 -33.50 -2.71
CA GLN A 486 4.42 -32.42 -2.11
C GLN A 486 2.98 -32.40 -2.64
N ALA A 487 2.80 -32.61 -3.95
CA ALA A 487 1.47 -32.71 -4.57
C ALA A 487 0.67 -33.89 -4.00
N ALA A 488 1.28 -35.07 -3.87
CA ALA A 488 0.63 -36.25 -3.30
C ALA A 488 0.26 -36.07 -1.81
N VAL A 489 1.11 -35.39 -1.03
CA VAL A 489 0.79 -35.04 0.36
C VAL A 489 -0.41 -34.09 0.42
N LEU A 490 -0.43 -33.06 -0.42
CA LEU A 490 -1.53 -32.09 -0.50
C LEU A 490 -2.87 -32.73 -0.92
N CYS A 491 -2.88 -33.82 -1.69
CA CYS A 491 -4.12 -34.52 -2.03
C CYS A 491 -4.90 -35.02 -0.79
N GLN A 492 -4.23 -35.26 0.33
CA GLN A 492 -4.86 -35.65 1.60
C GLN A 492 -5.53 -34.47 2.33
N PHE A 493 -5.19 -33.22 1.97
CA PHE A 493 -5.75 -32.03 2.62
C PHE A 493 -7.19 -31.72 2.17
N LEU A 494 -7.62 -32.30 1.05
CA LEU A 494 -8.98 -32.20 0.53
C LEU A 494 -9.95 -32.96 1.44
N ASP A 495 -11.22 -32.53 1.46
CA ASP A 495 -12.28 -33.25 2.20
C ASP A 495 -12.40 -34.71 1.74
N GLU A 496 -12.29 -34.94 0.43
CA GLU A 496 -12.14 -36.25 -0.19
C GLU A 496 -10.75 -36.36 -0.80
N VAL A 497 -9.99 -37.38 -0.39
CA VAL A 497 -8.62 -37.61 -0.87
C VAL A 497 -8.61 -37.87 -2.37
N ASP A 498 -7.87 -37.07 -3.13
CA ASP A 498 -7.71 -37.25 -4.57
C ASP A 498 -6.61 -38.28 -4.89
N TYR A 499 -6.97 -39.56 -4.76
CA TYR A 499 -6.07 -40.69 -5.04
C TYR A 499 -5.57 -40.71 -6.48
N ALA A 500 -6.41 -40.32 -7.45
CA ALA A 500 -6.04 -40.35 -8.86
C ALA A 500 -4.86 -39.42 -9.14
N THR A 501 -4.94 -38.19 -8.66
CA THR A 501 -3.85 -37.21 -8.79
C THR A 501 -2.64 -37.60 -7.94
N ALA A 502 -2.86 -38.12 -6.73
CA ALA A 502 -1.77 -38.54 -5.83
C ALA A 502 -0.94 -39.67 -6.45
N PHE A 503 -1.58 -40.76 -6.87
CA PHE A 503 -0.89 -41.91 -7.48
C PHE A 503 -0.21 -41.54 -8.79
N LYS A 504 -0.87 -40.72 -9.63
CA LYS A 504 -0.25 -40.23 -10.86
C LYS A 504 1.02 -39.43 -10.57
N SER A 505 0.99 -38.55 -9.58
CA SER A 505 2.15 -37.73 -9.20
C SER A 505 3.30 -38.59 -8.69
N LEU A 506 3.03 -39.57 -7.83
CA LEU A 506 4.07 -40.46 -7.27
C LEU A 506 4.77 -41.34 -8.32
N VAL A 507 4.07 -41.67 -9.41
CA VAL A 507 4.62 -42.46 -10.52
C VAL A 507 5.60 -41.67 -11.39
N GLU A 508 5.59 -40.34 -11.36
CA GLU A 508 6.50 -39.55 -12.19
C GLU A 508 7.96 -39.79 -11.79
N ASP A 509 8.69 -40.53 -12.64
CA ASP A 509 10.02 -41.06 -12.35
C ASP A 509 11.17 -40.11 -12.73
N ASN A 510 10.92 -39.15 -13.63
CA ASN A 510 12.04 -38.59 -14.38
C ASN A 510 12.78 -37.44 -13.70
N PHE A 511 12.13 -36.57 -12.93
CA PHE A 511 12.80 -35.49 -12.21
C PHE A 511 11.87 -34.98 -11.10
N CYS A 512 12.11 -35.38 -9.85
CA CYS A 512 11.41 -34.77 -8.72
C CYS A 512 12.30 -33.71 -8.08
N ALA A 513 11.80 -32.48 -8.01
CA ALA A 513 12.50 -31.34 -7.43
C ALA A 513 12.28 -31.19 -5.92
N ASP A 514 11.55 -32.13 -5.30
CA ASP A 514 11.31 -32.16 -3.85
C ASP A 514 12.11 -33.26 -3.12
N ALA A 515 12.17 -33.16 -1.80
CA ALA A 515 12.93 -34.05 -0.94
C ALA A 515 12.30 -35.45 -0.73
N MET A 516 11.37 -35.87 -1.60
CA MET A 516 10.70 -37.18 -1.65
C MET A 516 10.45 -37.84 -0.27
N ASP A 517 11.32 -38.79 0.11
CA ASP A 517 11.22 -39.62 1.31
C ASP A 517 11.20 -38.81 2.62
N SER A 518 11.73 -37.59 2.62
CA SER A 518 11.64 -36.65 3.74
C SER A 518 10.20 -36.25 4.09
N TYR A 519 9.25 -36.43 3.16
CA TYR A 519 7.84 -36.10 3.36
C TYR A 519 6.96 -37.29 3.75
N TYR A 520 7.48 -38.52 3.86
CA TYR A 520 6.66 -39.68 4.25
C TYR A 520 6.06 -39.54 5.65
N ASP A 521 6.78 -38.89 6.57
CA ASP A 521 6.26 -38.53 7.89
C ASP A 521 5.02 -37.63 7.84
N CYS A 522 4.78 -36.95 6.71
CA CYS A 522 3.65 -36.05 6.52
C CYS A 522 2.42 -36.76 5.91
N ILE A 523 2.53 -38.05 5.56
CA ILE A 523 1.42 -38.84 5.02
C ILE A 523 0.71 -39.56 6.17
N TRP A 524 -0.61 -39.45 6.22
CA TRP A 524 -1.46 -40.13 7.20
C TRP A 524 -2.48 -41.07 6.57
N ASP A 525 -2.69 -40.98 5.25
CA ASP A 525 -3.56 -41.87 4.51
C ASP A 525 -2.87 -43.20 4.21
N MET A 526 -3.50 -44.30 4.65
CA MET A 526 -2.94 -45.65 4.54
C MET A 526 -2.87 -46.12 3.08
N ASN A 527 -3.84 -45.75 2.23
CA ASN A 527 -3.84 -46.18 0.83
C ASN A 527 -2.67 -45.56 0.06
N ILE A 528 -2.33 -44.30 0.35
CA ILE A 528 -1.16 -43.64 -0.23
C ILE A 528 0.14 -44.30 0.22
N LEU A 529 0.27 -44.63 1.51
CA LEU A 529 1.44 -45.32 2.04
C LEU A 529 1.61 -46.73 1.45
N GLU A 530 0.53 -47.51 1.36
CA GLU A 530 0.54 -48.83 0.75
C GLU A 530 0.93 -48.77 -0.74
N TYR A 531 0.41 -47.76 -1.45
CA TYR A 531 0.77 -47.52 -2.83
C TYR A 531 2.27 -47.21 -2.98
N LEU A 532 2.84 -46.37 -2.11
CA LEU A 532 4.28 -46.09 -2.07
C LEU A 532 5.11 -47.36 -1.84
N VAL A 533 4.71 -48.22 -0.91
CA VAL A 533 5.40 -49.50 -0.68
C VAL A 533 5.40 -50.38 -1.93
N CYS A 534 4.26 -50.46 -2.62
CA CYS A 534 4.14 -51.21 -3.88
C CYS A 534 5.01 -50.60 -4.99
N LEU A 535 5.02 -49.27 -5.10
CA LEU A 535 5.78 -48.52 -6.09
C LEU A 535 7.30 -48.72 -5.90
N HIS A 536 7.81 -48.49 -4.69
CA HIS A 536 9.22 -48.70 -4.36
C HIS A 536 9.65 -50.16 -4.51
N HIS A 537 8.76 -51.11 -4.22
CA HIS A 537 9.03 -52.52 -4.46
C HIS A 537 9.23 -52.81 -5.96
N LYS A 538 8.37 -52.25 -6.83
CA LYS A 538 8.49 -52.39 -8.29
C LYS A 538 9.75 -51.72 -8.83
N ARG A 539 10.18 -50.60 -8.24
CA ARG A 539 11.39 -49.85 -8.60
C ARG A 539 12.68 -50.40 -7.99
N ASN A 540 12.62 -51.44 -7.15
CA ASN A 540 13.74 -51.99 -6.38
C ASN A 540 14.39 -50.98 -5.41
N GLU A 541 13.61 -50.04 -4.87
CA GLU A 541 14.06 -49.01 -3.93
C GLU A 541 13.87 -49.47 -2.47
N TYR A 542 14.69 -50.42 -2.02
CA TYR A 542 14.52 -51.09 -0.72
C TYR A 542 14.53 -50.15 0.50
N VAL A 543 15.37 -49.11 0.50
CA VAL A 543 15.49 -48.17 1.63
C VAL A 543 14.19 -47.37 1.80
N ARG A 544 13.66 -46.80 0.71
CA ARG A 544 12.40 -46.04 0.71
C ARG A 544 11.20 -46.90 1.03
N LYS A 545 11.18 -48.13 0.50
CA LYS A 545 10.19 -49.15 0.88
C LYS A 545 10.17 -49.38 2.39
N GLN A 546 11.34 -49.59 3.00
CA GLN A 546 11.42 -49.83 4.44
C GLN A 546 10.99 -48.62 5.26
N GLN A 547 11.33 -47.41 4.83
CA GLN A 547 10.86 -46.18 5.47
C GLN A 547 9.33 -46.09 5.44
N ALA A 548 8.69 -46.30 4.29
CA ALA A 548 7.24 -46.28 4.18
C ALA A 548 6.56 -47.35 5.07
N ILE A 549 7.13 -48.57 5.15
CA ILE A 549 6.66 -49.63 6.06
C ILE A 549 6.75 -49.19 7.53
N ASN A 550 7.85 -48.54 7.92
CA ASN A 550 8.02 -48.04 9.29
C ASN A 550 6.96 -46.99 9.64
N ILE A 551 6.58 -46.12 8.68
CA ILE A 551 5.50 -45.13 8.88
C ILE A 551 4.14 -45.82 9.03
N ILE A 552 3.82 -46.82 8.19
CA ILE A 552 2.60 -47.62 8.31
C ILE A 552 2.52 -48.29 9.69
N GLY A 553 3.66 -48.71 10.24
CA GLY A 553 3.76 -49.32 11.57
C GLY A 553 3.54 -48.39 12.76
N LEU A 554 3.37 -47.08 12.55
CA LEU A 554 3.13 -46.13 13.64
C LEU A 554 1.74 -46.32 14.25
N LEU A 555 1.69 -46.45 15.57
CA LEU A 555 0.45 -46.70 16.33
C LEU A 555 -0.63 -45.64 16.10
N GLU A 556 -0.24 -44.40 15.84
CA GLU A 556 -1.16 -43.28 15.61
C GLU A 556 -1.91 -43.38 14.26
N LEU A 557 -1.39 -44.13 13.28
CA LEU A 557 -2.00 -44.35 11.97
C LEU A 557 -2.83 -45.64 11.89
N ASN A 558 -2.98 -46.36 13.00
CA ASN A 558 -3.75 -47.59 13.02
C ASN A 558 -5.21 -47.35 12.59
N ALA A 559 -5.66 -48.08 11.57
CA ALA A 559 -7.02 -47.96 11.03
C ALA A 559 -8.12 -48.20 12.06
N ASN A 560 -7.81 -48.95 13.13
CA ASN A 560 -8.73 -49.25 14.24
C ASN A 560 -8.76 -48.15 15.33
N ASN A 561 -7.92 -47.11 15.22
CA ASN A 561 -7.99 -45.97 16.14
C ASN A 561 -9.33 -45.24 16.03
N ASN A 562 -9.73 -44.60 17.13
CA ASN A 562 -10.87 -43.70 17.12
C ASN A 562 -10.63 -42.50 16.18
N GLU A 563 -11.71 -41.86 15.75
CA GLU A 563 -11.63 -40.71 14.82
C GLU A 563 -10.93 -39.50 15.43
N GLU A 564 -10.88 -39.40 16.76
CA GLU A 564 -10.17 -38.33 17.47
C GLU A 564 -8.65 -38.46 17.33
N ILE A 565 -8.09 -39.65 17.59
CA ILE A 565 -6.66 -39.94 17.43
C ILE A 565 -6.25 -39.76 15.96
N LYS A 566 -7.05 -40.28 15.02
CA LYS A 566 -6.80 -40.08 13.58
C LYS A 566 -6.78 -38.61 13.18
N ARG A 567 -7.71 -37.81 13.71
CA ARG A 567 -7.77 -36.37 13.45
C ARG A 567 -6.58 -35.63 14.04
N GLU A 568 -6.16 -35.97 15.24
CA GLU A 568 -4.99 -35.35 15.88
C GLU A 568 -3.69 -35.71 15.13
N ALA A 569 -3.51 -36.99 14.79
CA ALA A 569 -2.39 -37.48 14.00
C ALA A 569 -2.30 -36.79 12.64
N ALA A 570 -3.44 -36.61 11.96
CA ALA A 570 -3.53 -35.87 10.70
C ALA A 570 -3.20 -34.40 10.89
N ASN A 571 -3.76 -33.73 11.91
CA ASN A 571 -3.49 -32.31 12.18
C ASN A 571 -2.00 -32.04 12.45
N LYS A 572 -1.36 -32.87 13.26
CA LYS A 572 0.08 -32.75 13.56
C LYS A 572 0.93 -32.84 12.28
N ARG A 573 0.59 -33.77 11.38
CA ARG A 573 1.26 -33.94 10.09
C ARG A 573 0.97 -32.80 9.12
N LYS A 574 -0.28 -32.32 9.06
CA LYS A 574 -0.66 -31.14 8.27
C LYS A 574 0.16 -29.92 8.68
N THR A 575 0.26 -29.65 9.98
CA THR A 575 1.06 -28.54 10.52
C THR A 575 2.54 -28.69 10.19
N LYS A 576 3.14 -29.87 10.43
CA LYS A 576 4.55 -30.15 10.08
C LYS A 576 4.82 -29.88 8.60
N PHE A 577 3.94 -30.37 7.73
CA PHE A 577 4.08 -30.19 6.28
C PHE A 577 3.96 -28.73 5.85
N LEU A 578 2.95 -28.01 6.32
CA LEU A 578 2.76 -26.60 5.98
C LEU A 578 3.88 -25.71 6.53
N GLN A 579 4.45 -26.02 7.69
CA GLN A 579 5.63 -25.33 8.23
C GLN A 579 6.86 -25.57 7.36
N ALA A 580 7.05 -26.79 6.85
CA ALA A 580 8.13 -27.09 5.91
C ALA A 580 7.94 -26.32 4.58
N LEU A 581 6.72 -26.27 4.06
CA LEU A 581 6.41 -25.46 2.87
C LEU A 581 6.61 -23.97 3.12
N ALA A 582 6.19 -23.44 4.27
CA ALA A 582 6.43 -22.04 4.63
C ALA A 582 7.92 -21.72 4.65
N SER A 583 8.74 -22.60 5.24
CA SER A 583 10.20 -22.46 5.25
C SER A 583 10.82 -22.51 3.86
N GLN A 584 10.19 -23.19 2.90
CA GLN A 584 10.68 -23.30 1.53
C GLN A 584 10.29 -22.11 0.64
N TYR A 585 9.06 -21.61 0.75
CA TYR A 585 8.50 -20.64 -0.21
C TYR A 585 8.35 -19.22 0.35
N VAL A 586 8.29 -19.04 1.67
CA VAL A 586 8.05 -17.74 2.31
C VAL A 586 9.34 -17.12 2.84
N ALA A 587 10.28 -17.96 3.31
CA ALA A 587 11.54 -17.56 3.94
C ALA A 587 12.48 -16.75 3.03
#